data_AF-A0A965VZM9-F1
#
_entry.id   AF-A0A965VZM9-F1
#
_cell.length_a   1.000
_cell.length_b   1.000
_cell.length_c   1.000
_cell.angle_alpha   90.00
_cell.angle_beta   90.00
_cell.angle_gamma   90.00
#
_symmetry.space_group_name_H-M   'P 1'
#
loop_
_entity.id
_entity.type
_entity.pdbx_description
1 polymer ?
#
loop_
_entity_poly.entity_id
_entity_poly.type
_entity_poly.pdbx_seq_one_letter_code
_entity_poly.pdbx_strand_id
1 'polypeptide(L)'
;MFCRQPRITTTVEALTLHEDAFYEFFAPYRHPQSANNVWGGLGLETFGSDLDLVRKIDPRHLWTLVDGDGNGDMWITPGMRFVNRLCYLVTEKSHQWLAVEFRVPRNASSLTPIGLKRQVMKIERALAQLGEGDSPFVGSA
;
A
#
# COMPACT_ATOMS: atom_id res chain seq x y z
N MET A 1 36.43 -23.30 9.65
CA MET A 1 35.87 -22.34 10.61
C MET A 1 35.03 -21.35 9.82
N PHE A 2 33.74 -21.62 9.61
CA PHE A 2 32.83 -20.74 8.87
C PHE A 2 31.89 -20.08 9.86
N CYS A 3 32.08 -18.79 10.08
CA CYS A 3 31.21 -17.95 10.90
C CYS A 3 29.84 -17.87 10.21
N ARG A 4 28.83 -18.56 10.76
CA ARG A 4 27.43 -18.34 10.39
C ARG A 4 27.05 -16.96 10.92
N GLN A 5 27.07 -15.96 10.06
CA GLN A 5 26.41 -14.70 10.39
C GLN A 5 24.91 -14.97 10.52
N PRO A 6 24.27 -14.66 11.66
CA PRO A 6 22.82 -14.66 11.73
C PRO A 6 22.31 -13.54 10.84
N ARG A 7 21.57 -13.91 9.79
CA ARG A 7 20.84 -12.97 8.94
C ARG A 7 19.65 -12.49 9.77
N ILE A 8 19.83 -11.44 10.57
CA ILE A 8 18.72 -10.79 11.27
C ILE A 8 17.86 -10.14 10.20
N THR A 9 16.89 -10.90 9.70
CA THR A 9 15.83 -10.39 8.83
C THR A 9 14.74 -10.00 9.81
N THR A 10 14.78 -8.77 10.32
CA THR A 10 13.67 -8.25 11.11
C THR A 10 12.51 -8.06 10.14
N THR A 11 11.69 -9.09 9.97
CA THR A 11 10.38 -8.96 9.34
C THR A 11 9.55 -8.06 10.22
N VAL A 12 9.51 -6.78 9.89
CA VAL A 12 8.50 -5.86 10.41
C VAL A 12 7.17 -6.40 9.93
N GLU A 13 6.35 -6.93 10.83
CA GLU A 13 5.01 -7.38 10.48
C GLU A 13 4.23 -6.18 9.92
N ALA A 14 3.79 -6.29 8.67
CA ALA A 14 3.02 -5.24 8.04
C ALA A 14 1.66 -5.12 8.74
N LEU A 15 1.21 -3.88 8.95
CA LEU A 15 -0.10 -3.60 9.51
C LEU A 15 -1.18 -4.07 8.51
N THR A 16 -1.96 -5.09 8.88
CA THR A 16 -3.08 -5.55 8.05
C THR A 16 -4.38 -4.82 8.40
N LEU A 17 -5.01 -4.20 7.41
CA LEU A 17 -6.28 -3.47 7.51
C LEU A 17 -7.27 -3.94 6.42
N HIS A 18 -8.48 -3.41 6.45
CA HIS A 18 -9.55 -3.64 5.46
C HIS A 18 -9.53 -2.53 4.40
N GLU A 19 -9.92 -2.83 3.16
CA GLU A 19 -9.82 -1.89 2.04
C GLU A 19 -10.61 -0.61 2.21
N ASP A 20 -11.74 -0.62 2.91
CA ASP A 20 -12.48 0.60 3.27
C ASP A 20 -11.57 1.67 3.91
N ALA A 21 -10.62 1.26 4.76
CA ALA A 21 -9.68 2.19 5.37
C ALA A 21 -8.66 2.75 4.34
N PHE A 22 -8.33 1.97 3.31
CA PHE A 22 -7.51 2.44 2.19
C PHE A 22 -8.25 3.50 1.37
N TYR A 23 -9.50 3.24 0.98
CA TYR A 23 -10.30 4.19 0.21
C TYR A 23 -10.54 5.49 1.00
N GLU A 24 -10.89 5.37 2.28
CA GLU A 24 -11.15 6.52 3.15
C GLU A 24 -9.89 7.35 3.41
N PHE A 25 -8.77 6.70 3.75
CA PHE A 25 -7.59 7.45 4.16
C PHE A 25 -6.76 7.92 2.98
N PHE A 26 -6.45 7.03 2.03
CA PHE A 26 -5.50 7.33 0.95
C PHE A 26 -6.13 7.99 -0.26
N ALA A 27 -7.46 7.90 -0.42
CA ALA A 27 -8.21 8.50 -1.52
C ALA A 27 -7.62 8.14 -2.90
N PRO A 28 -7.77 6.89 -3.37
CA PRO A 28 -7.33 6.50 -4.70
C PRO A 28 -8.12 7.26 -5.77
N TYR A 29 -7.46 7.64 -6.86
CA TYR A 29 -8.08 8.39 -7.95
C TYR A 29 -7.78 7.76 -9.31
N ARG A 30 -8.66 8.05 -10.29
CA ARG A 30 -8.43 7.68 -11.69
C ARG A 30 -7.38 8.61 -12.28
N HIS A 31 -6.23 8.06 -12.67
CA HIS A 31 -5.21 8.86 -13.32
C HIS A 31 -5.71 9.42 -14.67
N PRO A 32 -5.53 10.72 -14.99
CA PRO A 32 -6.07 11.33 -16.21
C PRO A 32 -5.58 10.70 -17.52
N GLN A 33 -4.38 10.13 -17.50
CA GLN A 33 -3.75 9.45 -18.63
C GLN A 33 -4.02 7.93 -18.65
N SER A 34 -4.86 7.42 -17.75
CA SER A 34 -5.23 5.99 -17.73
C SER A 34 -5.98 5.63 -19.01
N ALA A 35 -5.41 4.70 -19.78
CA ALA A 35 -6.00 4.23 -21.03
C ALA A 35 -7.13 3.23 -20.80
N ASN A 36 -7.12 2.53 -19.67
CA ASN A 36 -8.01 1.42 -19.38
C ASN A 36 -8.98 1.73 -18.23
N ASN A 37 -10.01 0.89 -18.08
CA ASN A 37 -11.01 1.00 -17.03
C ASN A 37 -10.95 -0.21 -16.09
N VAL A 38 -9.76 -0.52 -15.58
CA VAL A 38 -9.56 -1.64 -14.64
C VAL A 38 -9.88 -1.20 -13.22
N TRP A 39 -10.34 -2.15 -12.40
CA TRP A 39 -10.67 -1.93 -10.98
C TRP A 39 -11.61 -0.72 -10.74
N GLY A 40 -12.78 -0.73 -11.39
CA GLY A 40 -13.76 0.37 -11.27
C GLY A 40 -13.27 1.72 -11.82
N GLY A 41 -12.22 1.69 -12.64
CA GLY A 41 -11.64 2.87 -13.28
C GLY A 41 -10.56 3.57 -12.47
N LEU A 42 -10.24 3.08 -11.28
CA LEU A 42 -9.15 3.58 -10.45
C LEU A 42 -7.80 2.98 -10.82
N GLY A 43 -7.79 1.79 -11.44
CA GLY A 43 -6.56 1.06 -11.70
C GLY A 43 -5.84 1.46 -12.98
N LEU A 44 -4.52 1.28 -12.95
CA LEU A 44 -3.60 1.30 -14.08
C LEU A 44 -3.20 -0.13 -14.43
N GLU A 45 -3.16 -0.43 -15.73
CA GLU A 45 -2.77 -1.75 -16.21
C GLU A 45 -1.30 -2.10 -15.95
N THR A 46 -1.02 -3.40 -16.02
CA THR A 46 0.29 -3.98 -15.72
C THR A 46 1.21 -4.07 -16.94
N PHE A 47 0.76 -3.52 -18.08
CA PHE A 47 1.42 -3.52 -19.38
C PHE A 47 1.09 -2.23 -20.17
N GLY A 48 1.75 -2.06 -21.31
CA GLY A 48 1.47 -0.95 -22.24
C GLY A 48 1.76 0.44 -21.65
N SER A 49 1.01 1.44 -22.13
CA SER A 49 1.19 2.85 -21.74
C SER A 49 0.93 3.10 -20.26
N ASP A 50 0.02 2.34 -19.64
CA ASP A 50 -0.28 2.45 -18.21
C ASP A 50 0.93 2.00 -17.37
N LEU A 51 1.66 0.97 -17.78
CA LEU A 51 2.89 0.56 -17.10
C LEU A 51 4.00 1.61 -17.22
N ASP A 52 4.13 2.26 -18.38
CA ASP A 52 5.10 3.35 -18.58
C ASP A 52 4.75 4.58 -17.76
N LEU A 53 3.46 4.81 -17.50
CA LEU A 53 2.99 5.82 -16.57
C LEU A 53 3.31 5.44 -15.12
N VAL A 54 3.01 4.20 -14.70
CA VAL A 54 3.31 3.69 -13.35
C VAL A 54 4.77 3.90 -12.98
N ARG A 55 5.69 3.67 -13.91
CA ARG A 55 7.14 3.87 -13.71
C ARG A 55 7.55 5.33 -13.45
N LYS A 56 6.70 6.30 -13.80
CA LYS A 56 6.97 7.74 -13.65
C LYS A 56 6.31 8.32 -12.40
N ILE A 57 5.33 7.62 -11.82
CA ILE A 57 4.62 8.05 -10.61
C ILE A 57 5.55 7.88 -9.41
N ASP A 58 5.46 8.81 -8.45
CA ASP A 58 6.18 8.68 -7.18
C ASP A 58 5.80 7.35 -6.51
N PRO A 59 6.78 6.45 -6.25
CA PRO A 59 6.51 5.15 -5.64
C PRO A 59 5.75 5.22 -4.31
N ARG A 60 5.83 6.34 -3.60
CA ARG A 60 5.15 6.56 -2.32
C ARG A 60 3.65 6.82 -2.45
N HIS A 61 3.15 7.02 -3.66
CA HIS A 61 1.73 7.17 -4.00
C HIS A 61 1.19 5.96 -4.77
N LEU A 62 2.07 5.01 -5.08
CA LEU A 62 1.76 3.85 -5.88
C LEU A 62 1.42 2.67 -4.97
N TRP A 63 0.43 1.91 -5.38
CA TRP A 63 0.04 0.68 -4.72
C TRP A 63 -0.14 -0.41 -5.76
N THR A 64 0.08 -1.66 -5.37
CA THR A 64 -0.17 -2.82 -6.21
C THR A 64 -1.30 -3.64 -5.61
N LEU A 65 -2.34 -3.90 -6.41
CA LEU A 65 -3.35 -4.90 -6.11
C LEU A 65 -2.81 -6.28 -6.50
N VAL A 66 -2.80 -7.22 -5.55
CA VAL A 66 -2.28 -8.58 -5.73
C VAL A 66 -3.38 -9.59 -5.43
N ASP A 67 -3.32 -10.75 -6.08
CA ASP A 67 -4.22 -11.86 -5.78
C ASP A 67 -3.74 -12.58 -4.50
N GLY A 68 -4.67 -13.01 -3.66
CA GLY A 68 -4.35 -13.76 -2.45
C GLY A 68 -4.38 -15.26 -2.71
N ASP A 69 -3.48 -16.00 -2.05
CA ASP A 69 -3.37 -17.44 -2.27
C ASP A 69 -4.63 -18.18 -1.75
N GLY A 70 -5.37 -18.79 -2.68
CA GLY A 70 -6.33 -19.88 -2.42
C GLY A 70 -7.70 -19.50 -1.83
N ASN A 71 -7.82 -18.37 -1.13
CA ASN A 71 -9.08 -17.96 -0.48
C ASN A 71 -9.93 -16.98 -1.33
N GLY A 72 -9.35 -16.47 -2.42
CA GLY A 72 -9.98 -15.50 -3.32
C GLY A 72 -10.10 -14.08 -2.76
N ASP A 73 -9.48 -13.82 -1.60
CA ASP A 73 -9.23 -12.47 -1.12
C ASP A 73 -8.10 -11.84 -1.94
N MET A 74 -8.15 -10.54 -2.16
CA MET A 74 -7.07 -9.77 -2.77
C MET A 74 -6.41 -8.87 -1.73
N TRP A 75 -5.25 -8.30 -2.07
CA TRP A 75 -4.52 -7.42 -1.18
C TRP A 75 -4.02 -6.17 -1.91
N ILE A 76 -4.12 -5.02 -1.27
CA ILE A 76 -3.51 -3.78 -1.74
C ILE A 76 -2.24 -3.57 -0.92
N THR A 77 -1.11 -3.50 -1.61
CA THR A 77 0.23 -3.41 -0.99
C THR A 77 0.98 -2.17 -1.50
N PRO A 78 1.79 -1.51 -0.67
CA PRO A 78 2.47 -0.28 -1.04
C PRO A 78 3.58 -0.53 -2.07
N GLY A 79 3.77 0.44 -2.95
CA GLY A 79 4.79 0.42 -4.00
C GLY A 79 4.44 -0.47 -5.19
N MET A 80 5.42 -0.59 -6.09
CA MET A 80 5.36 -1.39 -7.31
C MET A 80 5.84 -2.82 -7.06
N ARG A 81 5.07 -3.83 -7.48
CA ARG A 81 5.52 -5.23 -7.54
C ARG A 81 5.66 -5.73 -8.97
N PHE A 82 6.62 -6.62 -9.21
CA PHE A 82 6.88 -7.23 -10.53
C PHE A 82 6.30 -8.64 -10.70
N VAL A 83 5.66 -9.19 -9.67
CA VAL A 83 5.04 -10.52 -9.68
C VAL A 83 3.76 -10.47 -8.87
N ASN A 84 2.82 -11.37 -9.18
CA ASN A 84 1.48 -11.42 -8.57
C ASN A 84 0.84 -10.02 -8.48
N ARG A 85 0.56 -9.43 -9.64
CA ARG A 85 -0.03 -8.09 -9.74
C ARG A 85 -1.25 -8.16 -10.66
N LEU A 86 -2.37 -7.64 -10.18
CA LEU A 86 -3.60 -7.53 -10.94
C LEU A 86 -3.69 -6.16 -11.62
N CYS A 87 -3.39 -5.09 -10.88
CA CYS A 87 -3.29 -3.72 -11.39
C CYS A 87 -2.54 -2.85 -10.38
N TYR A 88 -2.28 -1.59 -10.76
CA TYR A 88 -1.74 -0.58 -9.84
C TYR A 88 -2.79 0.47 -9.50
N LEU A 89 -2.72 1.04 -8.30
CA LEU A 89 -3.55 2.14 -7.84
C LEU A 89 -2.68 3.34 -7.50
N VAL A 90 -3.25 4.53 -7.66
CA VAL A 90 -2.57 5.81 -7.35
C VAL A 90 -3.40 6.56 -6.34
N THR A 91 -2.75 7.08 -5.30
CA THR A 91 -3.43 7.74 -4.18
C THR A 91 -3.04 9.21 -4.06
N GLU A 92 -3.96 10.04 -3.57
CA GLU A 92 -3.65 11.44 -3.27
C GLU A 92 -2.66 11.55 -2.12
N LYS A 93 -2.80 10.70 -1.10
CA LYS A 93 -1.89 10.69 0.06
C LYS A 93 -0.76 9.70 -0.13
N SER A 94 0.42 10.12 0.30
CA SER A 94 1.61 9.27 0.33
C SER A 94 1.54 8.27 1.48
N HIS A 95 1.95 7.04 1.25
CA HIS A 95 2.13 6.03 2.31
C HIS A 95 3.43 6.17 3.08
N GLN A 96 4.36 7.07 2.70
CA GLN A 96 5.63 7.32 3.41
C GLN A 96 6.40 6.02 3.76
N TRP A 97 6.38 5.04 2.84
CA TRP A 97 6.98 3.70 3.03
C TRP A 97 6.41 2.90 4.22
N LEU A 98 5.22 3.25 4.70
CA LEU A 98 4.51 2.52 5.73
C LEU A 98 4.32 1.06 5.33
N ALA A 99 4.78 0.15 6.20
CA ALA A 99 4.54 -1.28 6.09
C ALA A 99 3.07 -1.57 6.49
N VAL A 100 2.15 -1.38 5.55
CA VAL A 100 0.71 -1.64 5.71
C VAL A 100 0.20 -2.41 4.48
N GLU A 101 -0.74 -3.31 4.68
CA GLU A 101 -1.43 -4.02 3.59
C GLU A 101 -2.93 -4.03 3.87
N PHE A 102 -3.73 -3.91 2.81
CA PHE A 102 -5.18 -3.89 2.93
C PHE A 102 -5.77 -5.13 2.29
N ARG A 103 -6.43 -5.94 3.11
CA ARG A 103 -7.22 -7.08 2.67
C ARG A 103 -8.47 -6.56 1.97
N VAL A 104 -8.72 -7.10 0.79
CA VAL A 104 -9.96 -6.95 0.01
C VAL A 104 -10.67 -8.30 0.08
N PRO A 105 -11.73 -8.46 0.89
CA PRO A 105 -12.42 -9.72 1.05
C PRO A 105 -13.12 -10.10 -0.26
N ARG A 106 -13.09 -11.39 -0.59
CA ARG A 106 -13.81 -11.93 -1.76
C ARG A 106 -15.30 -11.60 -1.74
N ASN A 107 -15.88 -11.69 -0.55
CA ASN A 107 -17.28 -11.38 -0.31
C ASN A 107 -17.33 -9.92 0.12
N ALA A 108 -18.02 -9.09 -0.66
CA ALA A 108 -18.19 -7.67 -0.36
C ALA A 108 -18.76 -7.51 1.06
N SER A 109 -17.93 -6.99 1.96
CA SER A 109 -18.30 -6.64 3.32
C SER A 109 -17.71 -5.28 3.61
N SER A 110 -18.50 -4.37 4.18
CA SER A 110 -18.00 -3.06 4.60
C SER A 110 -17.86 -3.01 6.12
N LEU A 111 -16.89 -2.24 6.58
CA LEU A 111 -16.75 -1.90 7.98
C LEU A 111 -17.94 -1.08 8.47
N THR A 112 -18.27 -1.25 9.75
CA THR A 112 -19.12 -0.29 10.44
C THR A 112 -18.41 1.07 10.54
N PRO A 113 -19.11 2.20 10.67
CA PRO A 113 -18.48 3.52 10.83
C PRO A 113 -17.46 3.58 11.97
N ILE A 114 -17.75 2.89 13.09
CA ILE A 114 -16.83 2.79 14.23
C ILE A 114 -15.61 1.94 13.86
N GLY A 115 -15.80 0.83 13.13
CA GLY A 115 -14.73 -0.02 12.64
C GLY A 115 -13.79 0.73 11.69
N LEU A 116 -14.35 1.47 10.75
CA LEU A 116 -13.61 2.30 9.80
C LEU A 116 -12.77 3.35 10.52
N LYS A 117 -13.39 4.14 11.42
CA LYS A 117 -12.69 5.16 12.20
C LYS A 117 -11.51 4.58 12.99
N ARG A 118 -11.68 3.39 13.59
CA ARG A 118 -10.59 2.71 14.32
C ARG A 118 -9.44 2.31 13.41
N GLN A 119 -9.72 1.85 12.19
CA GLN A 119 -8.67 1.49 11.24
C GLN A 119 -7.93 2.71 10.69
N VAL A 120 -8.64 3.79 10.38
CA VAL A 120 -8.04 5.08 10.02
C VAL A 120 -7.10 5.58 11.10
N MET A 121 -7.52 5.56 12.37
CA MET A 121 -6.66 5.93 13.50
C MET A 121 -5.38 5.07 13.62
N LYS A 122 -5.42 3.79 13.22
CA LYS A 122 -4.21 2.95 13.18
C LYS A 122 -3.23 3.43 12.11
N ILE A 123 -3.72 3.85 10.94
CA ILE A 123 -2.89 4.40 9.87
C ILE A 123 -2.22 5.69 10.34
N GLU A 124 -3.00 6.63 10.89
CA GLU A 124 -2.49 7.91 11.41
C GLU A 124 -1.41 7.69 12.48
N ARG A 125 -1.68 6.80 13.43
CA ARG A 125 -0.72 6.47 14.49
C ARG A 125 0.56 5.83 13.94
N ALA A 126 0.45 5.00 12.91
CA ALA A 126 1.61 4.35 12.30
C ALA A 126 2.45 5.37 11.48
N LEU A 127 1.81 6.28 10.75
CA LEU A 127 2.50 7.36 10.05
C LEU A 127 3.20 8.33 11.01
N ALA A 128 2.57 8.68 12.13
CA ALA A 128 3.19 9.53 13.15
C ALA A 128 4.49 8.91 13.71
N GLN A 129 4.48 7.59 13.98
CA GLN A 129 5.66 6.87 14.45
C GLN A 129 6.78 6.79 13.41
N LEU A 130 6.46 6.77 12.12
CA LEU A 130 7.47 6.83 11.05
C LEU A 130 8.14 8.20 10.99
N GLY A 131 7.38 9.29 11.16
CA GLY A 131 7.91 10.65 11.13
C GLY A 131 8.84 10.99 12.30
N GLU A 132 8.71 10.31 13.46
CA GLU A 132 9.59 10.49 14.62
C GLU A 132 10.98 9.85 14.42
N GLY A 133 11.12 8.89 13.51
CA GLY A 133 12.38 8.20 13.22
C GLY A 133 13.36 8.96 12.32
N ASP A 134 12.91 10.03 11.66
CA ASP A 134 13.70 10.82 10.70
C ASP A 134 14.29 12.11 11.32
N SER A 135 14.27 12.27 12.64
CA SER A 135 14.96 13.40 13.30
C SER A 135 16.48 13.20 13.22
N PRO A 136 17.24 14.00 12.44
CA PRO A 136 18.68 13.96 12.52
C PRO A 136 19.06 14.48 13.90
N PHE A 137 19.81 13.66 14.63
CA PHE A 137 20.55 14.04 15.82
C PHE A 137 21.00 15.51 15.74
N VAL A 138 20.42 16.37 16.57
CA VAL A 138 21.02 17.65 16.93
C VAL A 138 22.26 17.31 17.75
N GLY A 139 23.35 17.02 17.03
CA GLY A 139 24.69 16.95 17.58
C GLY A 139 25.12 18.34 18.00
N SER A 140 24.99 18.61 19.30
CA SER A 140 25.62 19.77 19.94
C SER A 140 27.14 19.67 19.80
N ALA A 141 27.76 20.74 19.34
CA ALA A 141 29.14 21.11 19.65
C ALA A 141 29.25 22.65 19.58
#